data_AF-A0A5C8NE46-F1
#
_entry.id   AF-A0A5C8NE46-F1
#
_cell.length_a   1.000
_cell.length_b   1.000
_cell.length_c   1.000
_cell.angle_alpha   90.00
_cell.angle_beta   90.00
_cell.angle_gamma   90.00
#
_symmetry.space_group_name_H-M   'P 1'
#
loop_
_entity.id
_entity.type
_entity.pdbx_description
1 polymer ?
#
loop_
_entity_poly.entity_id
_entity_poly.type
_entity_poly.pdbx_seq_one_letter_code
_entity_poly.pdbx_strand_id
1 'polypeptide(L)'
;MLTSERLDIEETACVALQQEVALDDGARITRFPIGLAYGKVFLSFAAQAGCRGYGEDGFSSLRHVRVEQNGQIVPPGGGGGGGSDDLWTDHIEFDLNDFQGSVFDIVYFDDSGEVARETVDLDDIRPQFEWRVQAPRRIQLMNEYGVEWPLWEDEHTSPDDYPQLTSSLVDELRAWAKAFLEHFDWKTGWPTDFDSEYHRLEGRRLAERLRSELGDDFVVTFDDWTSPAE
;
A
#
# COMPACT_ATOMS: atom_id res chain seq x y z
N MET A 1 -9.42 -15.05 -11.82
CA MET A 1 -10.36 -14.03 -11.32
C MET A 1 -10.19 -14.02 -9.80
N LEU A 2 -9.12 -13.37 -9.33
CA LEU A 2 -8.79 -13.28 -7.91
C LEU A 2 -9.26 -11.90 -7.45
N THR A 3 -10.13 -11.89 -6.46
CA THR A 3 -10.57 -10.69 -5.75
C THR A 3 -9.37 -10.08 -5.06
N SER A 4 -9.08 -8.83 -5.38
CA SER A 4 -8.16 -7.96 -4.63
C SER A 4 -8.57 -7.99 -3.17
N GLU A 5 -7.86 -8.76 -2.34
CA GLU A 5 -7.91 -8.60 -0.89
C GLU A 5 -7.36 -7.21 -0.58
N ARG A 6 -8.31 -6.31 -0.32
CA ARG A 6 -8.14 -4.98 0.22
C ARG A 6 -7.44 -5.18 1.56
N LEU A 7 -6.11 -5.03 1.58
CA LEU A 7 -5.33 -5.00 2.82
C LEU A 7 -6.04 -4.04 3.78
N ASP A 8 -6.38 -4.53 4.97
CA ASP A 8 -7.03 -3.79 6.06
C ASP A 8 -6.09 -2.70 6.60
N ILE A 9 -5.86 -1.65 5.79
CA ILE A 9 -5.24 -0.39 6.20
C ILE A 9 -6.10 0.28 7.28
N GLU A 10 -7.41 -0.01 7.31
CA GLU A 10 -8.37 0.53 8.27
C GLU A 10 -8.02 0.19 9.73
N GLU A 11 -7.68 -1.07 10.05
CA GLU A 11 -7.47 -1.45 11.46
C GLU A 11 -6.15 -0.95 12.06
N THR A 12 -5.08 -0.87 11.27
CA THR A 12 -3.77 -0.43 11.78
C THR A 12 -3.62 1.09 11.79
N ALA A 13 -4.26 1.81 10.84
CA ALA A 13 -4.28 3.26 10.82
C ALA A 13 -5.23 3.87 11.87
N CYS A 14 -6.29 3.16 12.28
CA CYS A 14 -7.25 3.64 13.28
C CYS A 14 -6.65 3.92 14.66
N VAL A 15 -5.49 3.34 15.01
CA VAL A 15 -4.90 3.47 16.35
C VAL A 15 -4.00 4.71 16.48
N ALA A 16 -3.58 5.32 15.37
CA ALA A 16 -2.66 6.46 15.41
C ALA A 16 -3.41 7.79 15.57
N LEU A 17 -3.35 8.41 16.75
CA LEU A 17 -3.64 9.84 16.98
C LEU A 17 -5.03 10.35 16.53
N GLN A 18 -6.05 10.06 17.35
CA GLN A 18 -7.25 10.88 17.37
C GLN A 18 -6.89 12.32 17.75
N GLN A 19 -7.20 13.28 16.88
CA GLN A 19 -7.07 14.70 17.19
C GLN A 19 -8.47 15.30 17.34
N GLU A 20 -8.74 15.94 18.48
CA GLU A 20 -9.96 16.73 18.66
C GLU A 20 -9.75 18.12 18.07
N VAL A 21 -10.59 18.49 17.10
CA VAL A 21 -10.68 19.86 16.60
C VAL A 21 -11.85 20.54 17.29
N ALA A 22 -11.57 21.61 18.04
CA ALA A 22 -12.62 22.42 18.66
C ALA A 22 -13.21 23.37 17.62
N LEU A 23 -14.54 23.42 17.54
CA LEU A 23 -15.31 24.33 16.69
C LEU A 23 -15.67 25.60 17.48
N ASP A 24 -15.97 26.68 16.75
CA ASP A 24 -16.24 28.01 17.33
C ASP A 24 -17.48 28.05 18.24
N ASP A 25 -18.42 27.12 18.07
CA ASP A 25 -19.63 26.95 18.89
C ASP A 25 -19.44 26.03 20.10
N GLY A 26 -18.22 25.51 20.31
CA GLY A 26 -17.89 24.56 21.37
C GLY A 26 -18.12 23.09 21.01
N ALA A 27 -18.58 22.79 19.79
CA ALA A 27 -18.58 21.43 19.27
C ALA A 27 -17.14 20.92 19.04
N ARG A 28 -16.99 19.60 18.94
CA ARG A 28 -15.71 18.90 18.79
C ARG A 28 -15.81 17.90 17.66
N ILE A 29 -14.87 17.96 16.72
CA ILE A 29 -14.74 16.93 15.69
C ILE A 29 -13.60 16.00 16.12
N THR A 30 -13.87 14.69 16.20
CA THR A 30 -12.81 13.70 16.34
C THR A 30 -12.30 13.36 14.95
N ARG A 31 -11.10 13.82 14.64
CA ARG A 31 -10.39 13.54 13.39
C ARG A 31 -9.56 12.27 13.52
N PHE A 32 -9.57 11.46 12.45
CA PHE A 32 -8.56 10.42 12.25
C PHE A 32 -7.35 11.03 11.54
N PRO A 33 -6.14 10.50 11.76
CA PRO A 33 -4.93 11.01 11.13
C PRO A 33 -5.09 11.09 9.61
N ILE A 34 -4.54 12.16 9.03
CA ILE A 34 -4.46 12.31 7.57
C ILE A 34 -3.46 11.26 7.09
N GLY A 35 -3.95 10.17 6.50
CA GLY A 35 -3.08 9.13 5.99
C GLY A 35 -2.45 9.54 4.66
N LEU A 36 -1.17 9.22 4.45
CA LEU A 36 -0.55 9.21 3.13
C LEU A 36 -0.29 7.75 2.74
N ALA A 37 -0.88 7.28 1.64
CA ALA A 37 -0.51 5.98 1.07
C ALA A 37 -0.58 6.01 -0.45
N TYR A 38 0.40 5.40 -1.12
CA TYR A 38 0.41 5.24 -2.58
C TYR A 38 0.22 6.53 -3.40
N GLY A 39 0.71 7.67 -2.92
CA GLY A 39 0.52 8.96 -3.60
C GLY A 39 -0.88 9.56 -3.40
N LYS A 40 -1.67 9.08 -2.44
CA LYS A 40 -2.97 9.62 -2.06
C LYS A 40 -2.97 10.17 -0.64
N VAL A 41 -3.81 11.19 -0.42
CA VAL A 41 -4.20 11.70 0.89
C VAL A 41 -5.55 11.08 1.27
N PHE A 42 -5.60 10.44 2.43
CA PHE A 42 -6.81 9.87 2.98
C PHE A 42 -7.29 10.75 4.13
N LEU A 43 -8.48 11.34 3.97
CA LEU A 43 -9.19 12.03 5.03
C LEU A 43 -10.31 11.11 5.50
N SER A 44 -10.12 10.46 6.65
CA SER A 44 -11.19 9.70 7.29
C SER A 44 -11.86 10.55 8.34
N PHE A 45 -13.18 10.65 8.26
CA PHE A 45 -14.01 11.36 9.22
C PHE A 45 -14.98 10.35 9.81
N ALA A 46 -14.78 9.90 11.06
CA ALA A 46 -15.93 9.39 11.78
C ALA A 46 -16.65 10.59 12.40
N ALA A 47 -17.70 11.06 11.74
CA ALA A 47 -18.81 11.62 12.50
C ALA A 47 -19.23 10.50 13.45
N GLN A 48 -19.09 10.68 14.76
CA GLN A 48 -19.22 9.62 15.74
C GLN A 48 -20.70 9.19 15.88
N ALA A 49 -21.24 8.53 14.86
CA ALA A 49 -22.53 7.88 14.83
C ALA A 49 -22.31 6.36 14.76
N GLY A 50 -21.52 5.79 15.67
CA GLY A 50 -21.29 4.33 15.59
C GLY A 50 -20.31 3.68 16.56
N CYS A 51 -19.44 4.41 17.26
CA CYS A 51 -18.68 3.80 18.36
C CYS A 51 -19.63 3.55 19.55
N ARG A 52 -20.20 2.33 19.63
CA ARG A 52 -21.04 1.88 20.76
C ARG A 52 -20.29 2.08 22.08
N GLY A 53 -20.51 3.19 22.77
CA GLY A 53 -19.90 3.43 24.08
C GLY A 53 -20.00 4.85 24.63
N TYR A 54 -20.22 5.88 23.80
CA TYR A 54 -20.32 7.28 24.25
C TYR A 54 -21.65 7.89 23.79
N GLY A 55 -22.29 8.65 24.68
CA GLY A 55 -23.73 8.99 24.64
C GLY A 55 -24.21 9.75 23.40
N GLU A 56 -25.49 9.58 23.11
CA GLU A 56 -26.24 10.03 21.92
C GLU A 56 -26.44 11.56 21.81
N ASP A 57 -25.79 12.36 22.64
CA ASP A 57 -26.07 13.79 22.75
C ASP A 57 -24.88 14.62 22.25
N GLY A 58 -24.89 15.05 20.97
CA GLY A 58 -24.20 16.31 20.62
C GLY A 58 -23.55 16.49 19.23
N PHE A 59 -23.36 15.47 18.39
CA PHE A 59 -22.50 15.62 17.19
C PHE A 59 -23.21 15.47 15.84
N SER A 60 -24.54 15.61 15.78
CA SER A 60 -25.34 15.31 14.58
C SER A 60 -25.39 16.40 13.50
N SER A 61 -24.62 17.49 13.58
CA SER A 61 -24.76 18.63 12.68
C SER A 61 -23.75 18.67 11.53
N LEU A 62 -22.60 17.98 11.60
CA LEU A 62 -21.65 17.99 10.48
C LEU A 62 -22.24 17.23 9.28
N ARG A 63 -22.44 17.94 8.17
CA ARG A 63 -23.07 17.42 6.95
C ARG A 63 -22.08 17.12 5.85
N HIS A 64 -21.08 17.98 5.72
CA HIS A 64 -20.20 17.96 4.56
C HIS A 64 -18.81 18.47 4.91
N VAL A 65 -17.80 17.90 4.25
CA VAL A 65 -16.42 18.37 4.28
C VAL A 65 -15.98 18.60 2.85
N ARG A 66 -15.34 19.74 2.60
CA ARG A 66 -14.69 20.04 1.31
C ARG A 66 -13.23 20.36 1.55
N VAL A 67 -12.42 20.12 0.53
CA VAL A 67 -11.03 20.56 0.50
C VAL A 67 -10.92 21.73 -0.47
N GLU A 68 -10.31 22.81 -0.03
CA GLU A 68 -10.04 24.00 -0.84
C GLU A 68 -8.54 24.25 -0.95
N GLN A 69 -8.10 24.72 -2.10
CA GLN A 69 -6.74 25.21 -2.29
C GLN A 69 -6.77 26.53 -3.06
N ASN A 70 -6.14 27.56 -2.51
CA ASN A 70 -6.15 28.92 -3.07
C ASN A 70 -7.58 29.43 -3.36
N GLY A 71 -8.55 29.07 -2.51
CA GLY A 71 -9.96 29.45 -2.65
C GLY A 71 -10.74 28.69 -3.73
N GLN A 72 -10.17 27.62 -4.30
CA GLN A 72 -10.86 26.73 -5.24
C GLN A 72 -11.08 25.37 -4.60
N ILE A 73 -12.23 24.74 -4.90
CA ILE A 73 -12.53 23.39 -4.41
C ILE A 73 -11.64 22.39 -5.18
N VAL A 74 -10.94 21.54 -4.42
CA VAL A 74 -10.21 20.39 -4.96
C VAL A 74 -11.18 19.22 -5.01
N PRO A 75 -11.51 18.67 -6.18
CA PRO A 75 -12.38 17.50 -6.26
C PRO A 75 -11.66 16.26 -5.71
N PRO A 76 -12.36 15.31 -5.08
CA PRO A 76 -11.74 14.05 -4.67
C PRO A 76 -11.21 13.26 -5.88
N GLY A 77 -10.05 12.62 -5.69
CA GLY A 77 -9.32 11.89 -6.71
C GLY A 77 -9.95 10.53 -6.98
N GLY A 78 -10.91 10.47 -7.90
CA GLY A 78 -11.62 9.24 -8.23
C GLY A 78 -12.38 9.35 -9.54
N GLY A 79 -11.70 9.07 -10.66
CA GLY A 79 -12.34 8.96 -11.97
C GLY A 79 -13.34 7.81 -11.99
N GLY A 80 -14.62 8.09 -11.69
CA GLY A 80 -15.61 7.02 -11.67
C GLY A 80 -17.01 7.39 -11.19
N GLY A 81 -17.63 8.41 -11.79
CA GLY A 81 -19.09 8.43 -11.95
C GLY A 81 -19.90 9.33 -11.03
N GLY A 82 -20.51 10.34 -11.65
CA GLY A 82 -21.77 10.94 -11.18
C GLY A 82 -21.60 12.20 -10.36
N GLY A 83 -21.83 13.36 -10.99
CA GLY A 83 -21.90 14.63 -10.29
C GLY A 83 -23.00 14.63 -9.24
N SER A 84 -22.60 14.88 -8.00
CA SER A 84 -23.41 15.58 -7.02
C SER A 84 -22.44 16.33 -6.11
N ASP A 85 -22.69 17.62 -5.93
CA ASP A 85 -21.95 18.53 -5.05
C ASP A 85 -22.05 18.15 -3.54
N ASP A 86 -22.59 16.97 -3.23
CA ASP A 86 -22.85 16.45 -1.90
C ASP A 86 -22.10 15.12 -1.71
N LEU A 87 -20.88 15.18 -1.18
CA LEU A 87 -20.16 13.99 -0.72
C LEU A 87 -20.58 13.70 0.73
N TRP A 88 -21.41 12.67 0.88
CA TRP A 88 -21.77 12.04 2.15
C TRP A 88 -20.96 10.76 2.30
N THR A 89 -19.72 10.87 2.74
CA THR A 89 -18.92 9.67 3.01
C THR A 89 -18.09 9.89 4.26
N ASP A 90 -18.06 8.87 5.12
CA ASP A 90 -17.19 8.77 6.31
C ASP A 90 -15.69 8.79 5.94
N HIS A 91 -15.39 8.85 4.64
CA HIS A 91 -14.08 8.77 4.06
C HIS A 91 -14.02 9.55 2.73
N ILE A 92 -13.04 10.42 2.57
CA ILE A 92 -12.77 11.15 1.34
C ILE A 92 -11.31 10.92 0.94
N GLU A 93 -11.11 10.49 -0.31
CA GLU A 93 -9.79 10.27 -0.91
C GLU A 93 -9.44 11.42 -1.86
N PHE A 94 -8.22 11.92 -1.76
CA PHE A 94 -7.65 12.87 -2.71
C PHE A 94 -6.36 12.29 -3.29
N ASP A 95 -6.12 12.48 -4.59
CA ASP A 95 -4.81 12.18 -5.17
C ASP A 95 -3.86 13.32 -4.81
N LEU A 96 -2.62 13.03 -4.38
CA LEU A 96 -1.64 14.09 -4.10
C LEU A 96 -1.36 14.94 -5.33
N ASN A 97 -1.53 14.38 -6.54
CA ASN A 97 -1.36 15.10 -7.78
C ASN A 97 -2.47 16.13 -8.05
N ASP A 98 -3.59 16.07 -7.33
CA ASP A 98 -4.69 17.03 -7.46
C ASP A 98 -4.37 18.37 -6.76
N PHE A 99 -3.33 18.40 -5.92
CA PHE A 99 -2.92 19.59 -5.18
C PHE A 99 -1.80 20.37 -5.91
N GLN A 100 -2.00 21.66 -6.09
CA GLN A 100 -0.99 22.63 -6.47
C GLN A 100 -0.21 23.13 -5.24
N GLY A 101 0.70 22.29 -4.74
CA GLY A 101 1.56 22.61 -3.59
C GLY A 101 1.21 21.79 -2.34
N SER A 102 1.85 22.13 -1.21
CA SER A 102 1.70 21.39 0.04
C SER A 102 0.57 21.91 0.95
N VAL A 103 0.08 23.14 0.75
CA VAL A 103 -0.90 23.75 1.66
C VAL A 103 -2.31 23.71 1.06
N PHE A 104 -3.29 23.30 1.87
CA PHE A 104 -4.71 23.34 1.53
C PHE A 104 -5.56 23.57 2.79
N ASP A 105 -6.82 23.96 2.60
CA ASP A 105 -7.80 24.10 3.66
C ASP A 105 -8.79 22.93 3.66
N ILE A 106 -9.06 22.37 4.83
CA ILE A 106 -10.22 21.50 5.06
C ILE A 106 -11.33 22.39 5.65
N VAL A 107 -12.49 22.40 5.00
CA VAL A 107 -13.61 23.24 5.40
C VAL A 107 -14.80 22.37 5.75
N TYR A 108 -15.32 22.58 6.96
CA TYR A 108 -16.37 21.80 7.60
C TYR A 108 -17.70 22.55 7.54
N PHE A 109 -18.78 21.85 7.18
CA PHE A 109 -20.12 22.44 7.01
C PHE A 109 -21.19 21.73 7.84
N ASP A 110 -22.13 22.52 8.36
CA ASP A 110 -23.41 22.06 8.89
C ASP A 110 -24.60 22.64 8.10
N ASP A 111 -25.82 22.45 8.61
CA ASP A 111 -27.05 22.98 8.02
C ASP A 111 -27.11 24.52 7.96
N SER A 112 -26.24 25.22 8.69
CA SER A 112 -26.14 26.68 8.76
C SER A 112 -25.04 27.28 7.88
N GLY A 113 -24.06 26.48 7.46
CA GLY A 113 -22.96 26.91 6.59
C GLY A 113 -21.59 26.39 7.04
N GLU A 114 -20.54 27.16 6.73
CA GLU A 114 -19.17 26.86 7.18
C GLU A 114 -19.08 27.02 8.70
N VAL A 115 -18.69 25.96 9.40
CA VAL A 115 -18.56 25.94 10.86
C VAL A 115 -17.10 25.90 11.33
N ALA A 116 -16.18 25.46 10.47
CA ALA A 116 -14.76 25.54 10.73
C ALA A 116 -13.93 25.43 9.45
N ARG A 117 -12.69 25.93 9.55
CA ARG A 117 -11.66 25.84 8.54
C ARG A 117 -10.32 25.51 9.20
N GLU A 118 -9.63 24.53 8.65
CA GLU A 118 -8.28 24.15 9.08
C GLU A 118 -7.34 24.21 7.89
N THR A 119 -6.24 24.94 8.02
CA THR A 119 -5.15 24.92 7.03
C THR A 119 -4.21 23.78 7.36
N VAL A 120 -4.04 22.87 6.41
CA VAL A 120 -3.13 21.73 6.48
C VAL A 120 -1.94 22.01 5.57
N ASP A 121 -0.73 21.94 6.14
CA ASP A 121 0.49 21.87 5.36
C ASP A 121 0.94 20.40 5.27
N LEU A 122 0.94 19.85 4.06
CA LEU A 122 1.46 18.51 3.80
C LEU A 122 2.90 18.37 4.26
N ASP A 123 3.72 19.41 4.25
CA ASP A 123 5.11 19.33 4.70
C ASP A 123 5.23 19.25 6.24
N ASP A 124 4.24 19.72 6.99
CA ASP A 124 4.19 19.57 8.46
C ASP A 124 3.79 18.15 8.89
N ILE A 125 2.97 17.50 8.07
CA ILE A 125 2.49 16.14 8.33
C ILE A 125 3.33 15.07 7.61
N ARG A 126 4.00 15.41 6.50
CA ARG A 126 4.83 14.47 5.72
C ARG A 126 5.87 13.77 6.59
N PRO A 127 6.65 14.43 7.48
CA PRO A 127 7.57 13.73 8.38
C PRO A 127 6.87 12.79 9.38
N GLN A 128 5.61 13.08 9.72
CA GLN A 128 4.79 12.29 10.64
C GLN A 128 4.11 11.10 9.95
N PHE A 129 4.02 11.11 8.61
CA PHE A 129 3.45 10.06 7.76
C PHE A 129 4.48 9.41 6.81
N GLU A 130 5.74 9.85 6.86
CA GLU A 130 6.89 9.19 6.23
C GLU A 130 7.21 7.82 6.86
N TRP A 131 6.40 7.36 7.82
CA TRP A 131 6.40 5.95 8.20
C TRP A 131 5.82 5.11 7.04
N ARG A 132 6.74 4.52 6.27
CA ARG A 132 6.60 3.19 5.64
C ARG A 132 5.44 2.99 4.66
N VAL A 133 5.47 3.74 3.55
CA VAL A 133 5.17 3.09 2.26
C VAL A 133 6.32 3.40 1.31
N GLN A 134 7.54 2.92 1.66
CA GLN A 134 8.45 2.59 0.56
C GLN A 134 7.69 1.56 -0.28
N ALA A 135 7.53 1.82 -1.58
CA ALA A 135 6.96 0.82 -2.47
C ALA A 135 7.70 -0.49 -2.21
N PRO A 136 6.98 -1.60 -1.94
CA PRO A 136 7.63 -2.82 -1.52
C PRO A 136 8.65 -3.24 -2.58
N ARG A 137 9.83 -3.66 -2.11
CA ARG A 137 10.95 -4.01 -2.99
C ARG A 137 10.55 -5.21 -3.84
N ARG A 138 10.78 -5.13 -5.14
CA ARG A 138 10.42 -6.20 -6.06
C ARG A 138 11.57 -7.18 -6.16
N ILE A 139 11.36 -8.41 -5.72
CA ILE A 139 12.30 -9.50 -5.84
C ILE A 139 11.80 -10.47 -6.90
N GLN A 140 12.66 -10.80 -7.84
CA GLN A 140 12.40 -11.85 -8.82
C GLN A 140 13.25 -13.07 -8.47
N LEU A 141 12.59 -14.22 -8.30
CA LEU A 141 13.24 -15.53 -8.25
C LEU A 141 13.37 -16.05 -9.67
N MET A 142 14.59 -16.15 -10.18
CA MET A 142 14.90 -16.52 -11.56
C MET A 142 16.29 -17.16 -11.67
N ASN A 143 16.41 -18.16 -12.53
CA ASN A 143 17.73 -18.71 -12.89
C ASN A 143 18.45 -17.84 -13.92
N GLU A 144 19.77 -17.83 -13.87
CA GLU A 144 20.63 -17.23 -14.90
C GLU A 144 21.90 -18.07 -15.05
N TYR A 145 22.45 -18.12 -16.25
CA TYR A 145 23.67 -18.85 -16.54
C TYR A 145 24.86 -18.29 -15.76
N GLY A 146 25.57 -19.19 -15.08
CA GLY A 146 26.76 -18.84 -14.31
C GLY A 146 26.48 -18.07 -13.03
N VAL A 147 25.22 -17.99 -12.59
CA VAL A 147 24.83 -17.31 -11.35
C VAL A 147 24.31 -18.34 -10.35
N GLU A 148 24.99 -18.44 -9.19
CA GLU A 148 24.62 -19.40 -8.12
C GLU A 148 23.51 -18.87 -7.20
N TRP A 149 23.24 -17.57 -7.25
CA TRP A 149 22.25 -16.89 -6.41
C TRP A 149 21.06 -16.41 -7.26
N PRO A 150 19.86 -16.99 -7.08
CA PRO A 150 18.77 -16.80 -8.03
C PRO A 150 17.82 -15.63 -7.68
N LEU A 151 18.21 -14.72 -6.78
CA LEU A 151 17.38 -13.55 -6.44
C LEU A 151 17.86 -12.30 -7.17
N TRP A 152 16.91 -11.56 -7.72
CA TRP A 152 17.16 -10.38 -8.54
C TRP A 152 16.31 -9.21 -8.07
N GLU A 153 16.92 -8.03 -8.08
CA GLU A 153 16.25 -6.74 -8.03
C GLU A 153 16.53 -6.03 -9.36
N ASP A 154 16.65 -4.69 -9.35
CA ASP A 154 17.12 -3.94 -10.52
C ASP A 154 18.57 -4.32 -10.90
N GLU A 155 19.33 -4.85 -9.95
CA GLU A 155 20.72 -5.30 -10.10
C GLU A 155 20.94 -6.70 -9.48
N HIS A 156 22.16 -7.23 -9.65
CA HIS A 156 22.58 -8.46 -8.97
C HIS A 156 22.51 -8.29 -7.45
N THR A 157 22.05 -9.33 -6.77
CA THR A 157 21.95 -9.37 -5.32
C THR A 157 22.86 -10.47 -4.76
N SER A 158 22.99 -10.51 -3.45
CA SER A 158 23.72 -11.51 -2.70
C SER A 158 22.93 -11.95 -1.47
N PRO A 159 23.26 -13.10 -0.86
CA PRO A 159 22.63 -13.53 0.39
C PRO A 159 22.75 -12.50 1.52
N ASP A 160 23.85 -11.73 1.56
CA ASP A 160 24.10 -10.74 2.61
C ASP A 160 23.14 -9.55 2.53
N ASP A 161 22.50 -9.33 1.38
CA ASP A 161 21.45 -8.31 1.19
C ASP A 161 20.12 -8.70 1.87
N TYR A 162 19.98 -9.96 2.28
CA TYR A 162 18.78 -10.52 2.90
C TYR A 162 19.08 -11.23 4.23
N PRO A 163 19.54 -10.49 5.26
CA PRO A 163 19.91 -11.07 6.56
C PRO A 163 18.74 -11.73 7.30
N GLN A 164 17.50 -11.48 6.89
CA GLN A 164 16.29 -12.10 7.43
C GLN A 164 16.05 -13.52 6.92
N LEU A 165 16.69 -13.94 5.82
CA LEU A 165 16.49 -15.28 5.28
C LEU A 165 17.19 -16.31 6.16
N THR A 166 16.49 -17.42 6.41
CA THR A 166 17.07 -18.55 7.10
C THR A 166 18.18 -19.18 6.24
N SER A 167 19.23 -19.67 6.90
CA SER A 167 20.32 -20.37 6.20
C SER A 167 19.80 -21.57 5.38
N SER A 168 18.76 -22.25 5.87
CA SER A 168 18.10 -23.34 5.15
C SER A 168 17.48 -22.88 3.83
N LEU A 169 16.79 -21.73 3.79
CA LEU A 169 16.23 -21.20 2.56
C LEU A 169 17.33 -20.76 1.60
N VAL A 170 18.39 -20.12 2.11
CA VAL A 170 19.56 -19.73 1.30
C VAL A 170 20.20 -20.95 0.63
N ASP A 171 20.36 -22.04 1.37
CA ASP A 171 20.93 -23.28 0.82
C ASP A 171 20.00 -23.95 -0.20
N GLU A 172 18.68 -23.94 0.03
CA GLU A 172 17.69 -24.44 -0.93
C GLU A 172 17.67 -23.63 -2.23
N LEU A 173 17.72 -22.30 -2.15
CA LEU A 173 17.78 -21.42 -3.31
C LEU A 173 19.03 -21.70 -4.15
N ARG A 174 20.19 -21.86 -3.51
CA ARG A 174 21.44 -22.25 -4.18
C ARG A 174 21.36 -23.63 -4.80
N ALA A 175 20.77 -24.60 -4.09
CA ALA A 175 20.61 -25.95 -4.62
C ALA A 175 19.70 -25.96 -5.86
N TRP A 176 18.63 -25.17 -5.86
CA TRP A 176 17.76 -24.98 -7.00
C TRP A 176 18.50 -24.36 -8.19
N ALA A 177 19.21 -23.24 -7.98
CA ALA A 177 20.01 -22.61 -9.04
C ALA A 177 21.09 -23.55 -9.60
N LYS A 178 21.75 -24.32 -8.72
CA LYS A 178 22.73 -25.33 -9.12
C LYS A 178 22.12 -26.43 -9.99
N ALA A 179 20.94 -26.94 -9.65
CA ALA A 179 20.26 -27.95 -10.45
C ALA A 179 19.96 -27.45 -11.87
N PHE A 180 19.57 -26.17 -12.02
CA PHE A 180 19.45 -25.53 -13.32
C PHE A 180 20.77 -25.55 -14.09
N LEU A 181 21.87 -25.11 -13.48
CA LEU A 181 23.19 -25.06 -14.12
C LEU A 181 23.73 -26.45 -14.52
N GLU A 182 23.37 -27.49 -13.79
CA GLU A 182 23.82 -28.87 -14.05
C GLU A 182 23.00 -29.58 -15.12
N HIS A 183 21.72 -29.23 -15.29
CA HIS A 183 20.79 -30.01 -16.09
C HIS A 183 20.19 -29.27 -17.29
N PHE A 184 20.03 -27.95 -17.23
CA PHE A 184 19.45 -27.17 -18.33
C PHE A 184 20.53 -26.75 -19.32
N ASP A 185 20.25 -26.94 -20.62
CA ASP A 185 21.10 -26.47 -21.70
C ASP A 185 20.35 -25.48 -22.58
N TRP A 186 20.95 -24.33 -22.87
CA TRP A 186 20.28 -23.25 -23.61
C TRP A 186 19.85 -23.63 -25.04
N LYS A 187 20.46 -24.66 -25.65
CA LYS A 187 20.12 -25.11 -27.01
C LYS A 187 19.07 -26.19 -27.01
N THR A 188 19.14 -27.10 -26.04
CA THR A 188 18.37 -28.34 -26.02
C THR A 188 17.30 -28.37 -24.94
N GLY A 189 17.30 -27.42 -24.02
CA GLY A 189 16.35 -27.29 -22.92
C GLY A 189 16.64 -28.26 -21.78
N TRP A 190 15.57 -28.67 -21.11
CA TRP A 190 15.62 -29.70 -20.07
C TRP A 190 15.80 -31.09 -20.69
N PRO A 191 16.48 -32.04 -20.01
CA PRO A 191 16.68 -33.40 -20.53
C PRO A 191 15.37 -34.15 -20.72
N THR A 192 14.39 -33.89 -19.85
CA THR A 192 13.04 -34.45 -19.91
C THR A 192 12.00 -33.43 -19.47
N ASP A 193 10.74 -33.63 -19.89
CA ASP A 193 9.60 -32.84 -19.42
C ASP A 193 9.41 -32.96 -17.90
N PHE A 194 9.75 -34.12 -17.34
CA PHE A 194 9.70 -34.34 -15.90
C PHE A 194 10.69 -33.45 -15.14
N ASP A 195 11.92 -33.31 -15.65
CA ASP A 195 12.95 -32.47 -15.01
C ASP A 195 12.53 -31.00 -15.06
N SER A 196 12.00 -30.55 -16.20
CA SER A 196 11.43 -29.21 -16.37
C SER A 196 10.33 -28.93 -15.34
N GLU A 197 9.33 -29.82 -15.27
CA GLU A 197 8.19 -29.65 -14.40
C GLU A 197 8.58 -29.72 -12.91
N TYR A 198 9.47 -30.63 -12.55
CA TYR A 198 9.99 -30.75 -11.19
C TYR A 198 10.71 -29.46 -10.78
N HIS A 199 11.60 -28.94 -11.63
CA HIS A 199 12.35 -27.71 -11.36
C HIS A 199 11.44 -26.49 -11.21
N ARG A 200 10.42 -26.39 -12.06
CA ARG A 200 9.41 -25.34 -12.02
C ARG A 200 8.57 -25.38 -10.74
N LEU A 201 8.10 -26.57 -10.34
CA LEU A 201 7.32 -26.75 -9.11
C LEU A 201 8.16 -26.38 -7.87
N GLU A 202 9.43 -26.76 -7.86
CA GLU A 202 10.35 -26.39 -6.78
C GLU A 202 10.58 -24.88 -6.73
N GLY A 203 10.74 -24.21 -7.88
CA GLY A 203 10.83 -22.74 -7.95
C GLY A 203 9.60 -22.04 -7.37
N ARG A 204 8.39 -22.55 -7.67
CA ARG A 204 7.14 -22.02 -7.07
C ARG A 204 7.10 -22.20 -5.56
N ARG A 205 7.47 -23.38 -5.06
CA ARG A 205 7.55 -23.67 -3.61
C ARG A 205 8.52 -22.71 -2.92
N LEU A 206 9.68 -22.47 -3.52
CA LEU A 206 10.68 -21.55 -2.99
C LEU A 206 10.21 -20.10 -3.01
N ALA A 207 9.51 -19.66 -4.05
CA ALA A 207 8.93 -18.32 -4.10
C ALA A 207 7.90 -18.09 -2.99
N GLU A 208 7.05 -19.07 -2.68
CA GLU A 208 6.10 -19.00 -1.57
C GLU A 208 6.81 -18.91 -0.21
N ARG A 209 7.83 -19.74 0.01
CA ARG A 209 8.63 -19.67 1.24
C ARG A 209 9.38 -18.35 1.36
N LEU A 210 9.92 -17.84 0.26
CA LEU A 210 10.61 -16.56 0.20
C LEU A 210 9.67 -15.40 0.58
N ARG A 211 8.42 -15.39 0.10
CA ARG A 211 7.40 -14.42 0.53
C ARG A 211 7.19 -14.46 2.04
N SER A 212 7.08 -15.66 2.60
CA SER A 212 6.87 -15.84 4.03
C SER A 212 8.06 -15.37 4.88
N GLU A 213 9.30 -15.51 4.41
CA GLU A 213 10.50 -15.10 5.17
C GLU A 213 10.84 -13.61 4.97
N LEU A 214 10.55 -13.03 3.81
CA LEU A 214 10.80 -11.61 3.52
C LEU A 214 9.74 -10.68 4.13
N GLY A 215 8.49 -11.12 4.23
CA GLY A 215 7.38 -10.31 4.73
C GLY A 215 6.88 -9.28 3.72
N ASP A 216 5.96 -8.41 4.17
CA ASP A 216 5.16 -7.52 3.33
C ASP A 216 5.95 -6.36 2.71
N ASP A 217 7.18 -6.12 3.18
CA ASP A 217 8.10 -5.13 2.61
C ASP A 217 8.61 -5.53 1.21
N PHE A 218 8.33 -6.76 0.76
CA PHE A 218 8.80 -7.32 -0.50
C PHE A 218 7.66 -7.90 -1.35
N VAL A 219 7.71 -7.66 -2.66
CA VAL A 219 6.88 -8.35 -3.65
C VAL A 219 7.73 -9.38 -4.37
N VAL A 220 7.48 -10.65 -4.12
CA VAL A 220 8.21 -11.75 -4.77
C VAL A 220 7.47 -12.25 -6.00
N THR A 221 8.15 -12.26 -7.14
CA THR A 221 7.72 -12.92 -8.38
C THR A 221 8.60 -14.14 -8.67
N PHE A 222 8.03 -15.11 -9.38
CA PHE A 222 8.76 -16.27 -9.90
C PHE A 222 8.75 -16.17 -11.42
N ASP A 223 9.93 -16.17 -12.03
CA ASP A 223 10.10 -16.15 -13.48
C ASP A 223 10.69 -17.48 -13.94
N ASP A 224 9.87 -18.21 -14.69
CA ASP A 224 10.25 -19.45 -15.34
C ASP A 224 10.40 -19.24 -16.84
N TRP A 225 11.39 -18.44 -17.22
CA TRP A 225 11.71 -18.21 -18.64
C TRP A 225 12.20 -19.48 -19.36
N THR A 226 12.45 -20.57 -18.62
CA THR A 226 12.89 -21.86 -19.18
C THR A 226 11.74 -22.65 -19.79
N SER A 227 10.50 -22.30 -19.44
CA SER A 227 9.30 -22.86 -20.05
C SER A 227 9.03 -22.22 -21.41
N PRO A 228 8.65 -23.01 -22.44
CA PRO A 228 8.18 -22.45 -23.70
C PRO A 228 6.96 -21.55 -23.44
N ALA A 229 6.88 -20.40 -24.12
CA ALA A 229 5.72 -19.54 -24.05
C ALA A 229 4.46 -20.34 -24.49
N GLU A 230 3.47 -20.44 -23.61
CA GLU A 230 2.15 -21.02 -23.91
C GLU A 230 1.41 -20.23 -25.00
#